data_AF-A0A9W9YFB1-F1
#
_entry.id   AF-A0A9W9YFB1-F1
#
_cell.length_a   1.000
_cell.length_b   1.000
_cell.length_c   1.000
_cell.angle_alpha   90.00
_cell.angle_beta   90.00
_cell.angle_gamma   90.00
#
_symmetry.space_group_name_H-M   'P 1'
#
loop_
_entity.id
_entity.type
_entity.pdbx_description
1 polymer ?
#
loop_
_entity_poly.entity_id
_entity_poly.type
_entity_poly.pdbx_seq_one_letter_code
_entity_poly.pdbx_strand_id
1 'polypeptide(L)'
;MAALCKIGIGICYDIRFPEMAQVYTQQGCKLLFYPGAFNMTTGPAHWEPLIRARALDNQLYVAAVSPARDEKATYVAWGHSTVINPWYD
;
A
#
# COMPACT_ATOMS: atom_id res chain seq x y z
N MET A 1 21.93 16.81 1.35
CA MET A 1 20.83 16.24 2.17
C MET A 1 21.15 14.80 2.47
N ALA A 2 20.98 14.33 3.70
CA ALA A 2 21.01 12.90 4.00
C ALA A 2 19.73 12.24 3.44
N ALA A 3 19.84 11.04 2.89
CA ALA A 3 18.68 10.26 2.50
C ALA A 3 17.90 9.84 3.76
N LEU A 4 16.59 10.11 3.81
CA LEU A 4 15.75 9.82 4.98
C LEU A 4 15.63 8.30 5.24
N CYS A 5 15.31 7.53 4.21
CA CYS A 5 15.28 6.07 4.25
C CYS A 5 15.30 5.47 2.83
N LYS A 6 15.42 4.13 2.75
CA LYS A 6 15.22 3.39 1.51
C LYS A 6 13.74 3.06 1.33
N ILE A 7 13.25 3.24 0.11
CA ILE A 7 11.83 3.10 -0.25
C ILE A 7 11.67 1.92 -1.22
N GLY A 8 10.65 1.09 -0.98
CA GLY A 8 10.17 0.08 -1.91
C GLY A 8 8.88 0.53 -2.61
N ILE A 9 8.64 0.04 -3.82
CA ILE A 9 7.45 0.39 -4.61
C ILE A 9 6.81 -0.89 -5.13
N GLY A 10 5.52 -1.06 -4.86
CA GLY A 10 4.66 -2.03 -5.53
C GLY A 10 3.48 -1.31 -6.17
N ILE A 11 2.84 -1.89 -7.18
CA ILE A 11 1.73 -1.26 -7.89
C ILE A 11 0.47 -2.09 -7.66
N CYS A 12 -0.54 -1.45 -7.06
CA CYS A 12 -1.89 -1.95 -6.89
C CYS A 12 -1.97 -3.42 -6.45
N TYR A 13 -2.11 -4.35 -7.40
CA TYR A 13 -2.30 -5.76 -7.16
C TYR A 13 -1.10 -6.45 -6.47
N ASP A 14 0.09 -5.86 -6.59
CA ASP A 14 1.32 -6.31 -5.90
C ASP A 14 1.13 -6.43 -4.39
N ILE A 15 0.28 -5.61 -3.79
CA ILE A 15 0.00 -5.66 -2.34
C ILE A 15 -0.58 -7.01 -1.90
N ARG A 16 -1.11 -7.82 -2.82
CA ARG A 16 -1.63 -9.16 -2.53
C ARG A 16 -0.54 -10.21 -2.33
N PHE A 17 0.70 -9.93 -2.71
CA PHE A 17 1.84 -10.84 -2.59
C PHE A 17 2.73 -10.42 -1.40
N PRO A 18 2.58 -11.05 -0.22
CA PRO A 18 3.36 -10.67 0.97
C PRO A 18 4.88 -10.81 0.78
N GLU A 19 5.32 -11.74 -0.08
CA GLU A 19 6.72 -12.02 -0.37
C GLU A 19 7.44 -10.78 -0.91
N MET A 20 6.75 -9.93 -1.69
CA MET A 20 7.32 -8.69 -2.22
C MET A 20 7.69 -7.72 -1.10
N ALA A 21 6.81 -7.55 -0.11
CA ALA A 21 7.10 -6.71 1.06
C ALA A 21 8.25 -7.30 1.87
N GLN A 22 8.29 -8.63 2.06
CA GLN A 22 9.38 -9.31 2.78
C GLN A 22 10.74 -9.08 2.10
N VAL A 23 10.80 -9.18 0.76
CA VAL A 23 12.01 -8.91 -0.01
C VAL A 23 12.45 -7.46 0.18
N TYR A 24 11.53 -6.49 0.12
CA TYR A 24 11.89 -5.08 0.36
C TYR A 24 12.40 -4.81 1.77
N THR A 25 11.81 -5.47 2.78
CA THR A 25 12.29 -5.42 4.17
C THR A 25 13.73 -5.92 4.26
N GLN A 26 14.04 -7.08 3.65
CA GLN A 26 15.39 -7.64 3.62
C GLN A 26 16.39 -6.75 2.87
N GLN A 27 15.92 -6.02 1.86
CA GLN A 27 16.74 -5.02 1.15
C GLN A 27 16.94 -3.72 1.94
N GLY A 28 16.40 -3.61 3.16
CA GLY A 28 16.58 -2.48 4.06
C GLY A 28 15.60 -1.33 3.84
N CYS A 29 14.49 -1.56 3.13
CA CYS A 29 13.43 -0.55 3.00
C CYS A 29 12.82 -0.23 4.38
N LYS A 30 12.33 1.01 4.56
CA LYS A 30 11.61 1.44 5.77
C LYS A 30 10.21 1.97 5.47
N LEU A 31 9.91 2.20 4.19
CA LEU A 31 8.64 2.67 3.68
C LEU A 31 8.33 1.97 2.35
N LEU A 32 7.11 1.48 2.20
CA LEU A 32 6.59 0.97 0.93
C LEU A 32 5.51 1.91 0.40
N PHE A 33 5.58 2.23 -0.89
CA PHE A 33 4.46 2.84 -1.60
C PHE A 33 3.71 1.80 -2.42
N TYR A 34 2.39 1.86 -2.34
CA TYR A 34 1.48 1.14 -3.22
C TYR A 34 0.55 2.13 -3.94
N PRO A 35 1.01 2.76 -5.04
CA PRO A 35 0.09 3.44 -5.96
C PRO A 35 -0.87 2.40 -6.54
N GLY A 36 -2.17 2.60 -6.38
CA GLY A 36 -3.15 1.63 -6.82
C GLY A 36 -4.59 2.10 -6.71
N ALA A 37 -5.44 1.58 -7.58
CA ALA A 37 -6.86 1.85 -7.59
C ALA A 37 -7.60 0.52 -7.39
N PHE A 38 -8.03 0.23 -6.16
CA PHE A 38 -8.98 -0.87 -5.93
C PHE A 38 -10.36 -0.43 -6.43
N ASN A 39 -11.22 -1.36 -6.84
CA ASN A 39 -12.58 -1.03 -7.25
C ASN A 39 -13.56 -1.07 -6.06
N MET A 40 -14.82 -0.72 -6.31
CA MET A 40 -15.89 -0.69 -5.32
C MET A 40 -16.24 -2.04 -4.68
N THR A 41 -15.81 -3.17 -5.25
CA THR A 41 -15.98 -4.51 -4.67
C THR A 41 -14.79 -4.90 -3.81
N THR A 42 -13.57 -4.79 -4.33
CA THR A 42 -12.36 -5.21 -3.61
C THR A 42 -11.88 -4.20 -2.59
N GLY A 43 -12.20 -2.92 -2.76
CA GLY A 43 -11.82 -1.83 -1.87
C GLY A 43 -12.30 -2.07 -0.43
N PRO A 44 -13.62 -2.15 -0.19
CA PRO A 44 -14.17 -2.39 1.14
C PRO A 44 -13.68 -3.68 1.79
N ALA A 45 -13.44 -4.73 1.01
CA ALA A 45 -13.07 -6.05 1.52
C ALA A 45 -11.57 -6.19 1.82
N HIS A 46 -10.70 -5.55 1.04
CA HIS A 46 -9.28 -5.91 1.00
C HIS A 46 -8.31 -4.72 1.12
N TRP A 47 -8.72 -3.50 0.84
CA TRP A 47 -7.79 -2.36 0.79
C TRP A 47 -7.08 -2.16 2.14
N GLU A 48 -7.86 -1.86 3.18
CA GLU A 48 -7.30 -1.60 4.51
C GLU A 48 -6.65 -2.84 5.14
N PRO A 49 -7.25 -4.05 5.12
CA PRO A 49 -6.62 -5.24 5.69
C PRO A 49 -5.26 -5.58 5.06
N LEU A 50 -5.12 -5.45 3.73
CA LEU A 50 -3.85 -5.73 3.07
C LEU A 50 -2.78 -4.69 3.44
N ILE A 51 -3.11 -3.40 3.45
CA ILE A 51 -2.15 -2.34 3.81
C ILE A 51 -1.65 -2.53 5.25
N ARG A 52 -2.58 -2.74 6.19
CA ARG A 52 -2.24 -2.94 7.61
C ARG A 52 -1.42 -4.21 7.82
N ALA A 53 -1.74 -5.31 7.13
CA ALA A 53 -0.93 -6.53 7.17
C ALA A 53 0.49 -6.29 6.67
N ARG A 54 0.67 -5.59 5.53
CA ARG A 54 2.02 -5.30 5.02
C ARG A 54 2.83 -4.45 5.98
N ALA A 55 2.21 -3.46 6.64
CA ALA A 55 2.88 -2.61 7.61
C ALA A 55 3.27 -3.38 8.87
N LEU A 56 2.32 -4.09 9.48
CA LEU A 56 2.51 -4.84 10.72
C LEU A 56 3.51 -5.99 10.56
N ASP A 57 3.32 -6.86 9.55
CA ASP A 57 4.12 -8.08 9.40
C ASP A 57 5.60 -7.77 9.09
N ASN A 58 5.85 -6.64 8.43
CA ASN A 58 7.19 -6.27 7.96
C ASN A 58 7.84 -5.17 8.80
N GLN A 59 7.12 -4.59 9.77
CA GLN A 59 7.59 -3.46 10.57
C GLN A 59 8.02 -2.27 9.68
N LEU A 60 7.18 -1.94 8.70
CA LEU A 60 7.40 -0.86 7.73
C LEU A 60 6.26 0.16 7.81
N TYR A 61 6.56 1.41 7.45
CA TYR A 61 5.50 2.31 7.02
C TYR A 61 4.97 1.84 5.65
N VAL A 62 3.66 1.92 5.44
CA VAL A 62 3.05 1.60 4.14
C VAL A 62 2.12 2.74 3.74
N ALA A 63 2.39 3.33 2.58
CA ALA A 63 1.58 4.38 1.99
C ALA A 63 0.87 3.85 0.73
N ALA A 64 -0.44 3.68 0.80
CA ALA A 64 -1.26 3.33 -0.33
C ALA A 64 -1.87 4.60 -0.95
N VAL A 65 -1.67 4.80 -2.25
CA VAL A 65 -2.03 6.04 -2.94
C VAL A 65 -3.01 5.71 -4.04
N SER A 66 -4.27 6.11 -3.85
CA SER A 66 -5.34 5.90 -4.82
C SER A 66 -5.70 7.19 -5.57
N PRO A 67 -6.08 7.10 -6.84
CA PRO A 67 -6.86 8.15 -7.49
C PRO A 67 -8.12 8.47 -6.67
N ALA A 68 -8.61 9.71 -6.80
CA ALA A 68 -9.92 10.08 -6.30
C ALA A 68 -11.01 9.28 -7.03
N ARG A 69 -12.14 9.07 -6.35
CA ARG A 69 -13.28 8.37 -6.94
C ARG A 69 -13.91 9.25 -8.02
N ASP A 70 -14.04 8.68 -9.22
CA ASP A 70 -14.86 9.22 -10.31
C ASP A 70 -15.90 8.17 -10.70
N GLU A 71 -17.17 8.45 -10.43
CA GLU A 71 -18.29 7.54 -10.72
C GLU A 71 -18.63 7.46 -12.21
N LYS A 72 -18.10 8.37 -13.02
CA LYS A 72 -18.27 8.36 -14.49
C LYS A 72 -17.15 7.64 -15.22
N ALA A 73 -16.08 7.24 -14.52
CA ALA A 73 -14.97 6.50 -15.09
C ALA A 73 -15.36 5.06 -15.44
N THR A 74 -14.69 4.47 -16.43
CA THR A 74 -14.84 3.05 -16.77
C THR A 74 -14.36 2.12 -15.64
N TYR A 75 -13.50 2.63 -14.76
CA TYR A 75 -13.04 1.96 -13.55
C TYR A 75 -13.20 2.90 -12.35
N VAL A 76 -14.23 2.67 -11.55
CA VAL A 76 -14.53 3.49 -10.37
C VAL A 76 -13.59 3.10 -9.22
N ALA A 77 -12.61 3.97 -8.96
CA ALA A 77 -11.65 3.78 -7.89
C ALA A 77 -12.31 3.87 -6.50
N TRP A 78 -11.89 2.99 -5.60
CA TRP A 78 -12.29 2.97 -4.21
C TRP A 78 -11.88 4.29 -3.53
N GLY A 79 -10.68 4.78 -3.81
CA GLY A 79 -10.12 5.94 -3.12
C GLY A 79 -9.41 5.49 -1.83
N HIS A 80 -9.64 6.23 -0.75
CA HIS A 80 -9.10 5.92 0.58
C HIS A 80 -7.57 5.79 0.60
N SER A 81 -6.85 6.73 -0.01
CA SER A 81 -5.39 6.83 0.21
C SER A 81 -5.10 6.84 1.71
N THR A 82 -4.12 6.05 2.15
CA THR A 82 -3.86 5.81 3.58
C THR A 82 -2.37 5.61 3.81
N VAL A 83 -1.88 6.08 4.94
CA VAL A 83 -0.54 5.77 5.46
C VAL A 83 -0.72 5.03 6.76
N ILE A 84 -0.14 3.83 6.86
CA ILE A 84 -0.14 2.99 8.06
C ILE A 84 1.28 2.91 8.62
N ASN A 85 1.39 3.01 9.94
CA ASN A 85 2.66 2.91 10.66
C ASN A 85 3.09 1.44 10.89
N PRO A 86 4.34 1.16 11.31
CA PRO A 86 4.84 -0.21 11.58
C PRO A 86 4.05 -0.99 12.65
N TRP A 87 3.21 -0.32 13.43
CA TRP A 87 2.36 -0.86 14.49
C TRP A 87 0.87 -0.81 14.15
N TYR A 88 0.51 -0.81 12.86
CA TYR A 88 -0.85 -0.91 12.32
C TYR A 88 -1.74 0.35 12.33
N ASP A 89 -1.39 1.43 13.03
CA ASP A 89 -2.25 2.65 13.09
C ASP A 89 -2.15 3.55 11.85
#